data_AF-A0A7J8YDY6-F1
#
_entry.id   AF-A0A7J8YDY6-F1
#
_cell.length_a   1.000
_cell.length_b   1.000
_cell.length_c   1.000
_cell.angle_alpha   90.00
_cell.angle_beta   90.00
_cell.angle_gamma   90.00
#
_symmetry.space_group_name_H-M   'P 1'
#
loop_
_entity.id
_entity.type
_entity.pdbx_description
1 polymer ?
#
loop_
_entity_poly.entity_id
_entity_poly.type
_entity_poly.pdbx_seq_one_letter_code
_entity_poly.pdbx_strand_id
1 'polypeptide(L)'
;ILRLFSESSESIGVLKVDLSEAKKCLGVRNKQLHQLWYRSVTLRHIISLLDQIEGIAKVPARIEKLISDNQLYAAAQSLVQSVLMLEREGLQTVGALQDVRSDLSKLRSVLFYKVLEDLHAHLYNKGEYSSITSSLHEKDDEVPTTTAVACTANTSHPGSRRTRSVRGDGMFGSQGIVDGSYRPGSIDGGSSYDGHDEDGYLEPHDNVGDAKDAKVISHQIPLWLSSSTPDEFVETIKKSDAPLHVKYLQTMVECLCLLNKVGAAGAVISQRLRPTIHDIITSKIKAHAEFANSSRSGNDKATRI
;
A
#
# COMPACT_ATOMS: atom_id res chain seq x y z
N ILE A 1 59.65 13.74 82.02
CA ILE A 1 59.98 13.05 80.75
C ILE A 1 59.21 11.74 80.62
N LEU A 2 59.42 10.73 81.49
CA LEU A 2 58.71 9.43 81.39
C LEU A 2 57.17 9.52 81.44
N ARG A 3 56.59 10.37 82.31
CA ARG A 3 55.14 10.59 82.38
C ARG A 3 54.53 11.03 81.04
N LEU A 4 55.21 11.92 80.32
CA LEU A 4 54.78 12.43 79.01
C LEU A 4 54.88 11.35 77.93
N PHE A 5 55.87 10.47 78.02
CA PHE A 5 55.98 9.31 77.13
C PHE A 5 54.87 8.28 77.40
N SER A 6 54.54 8.01 78.66
CA SER A 6 53.41 7.15 79.02
C SER A 6 52.07 7.73 78.55
N GLU A 7 51.84 9.02 78.78
CA GLU A 7 50.63 9.75 78.34
C GLU A 7 50.53 9.79 76.80
N SER A 8 51.65 9.98 76.11
CA SER A 8 51.72 9.89 74.64
C SER A 8 51.47 8.47 74.13
N SER A 9 52.02 7.45 74.78
CA SER A 9 51.80 6.04 74.41
C SER A 9 50.36 5.61 74.62
N GLU A 10 49.72 6.07 75.69
CA GLU A 10 48.30 5.84 75.96
C GLU A 10 47.42 6.56 74.92
N SER A 11 47.73 7.81 74.61
CA SER A 11 47.06 8.59 73.57
C SER A 11 47.15 7.92 72.19
N ILE A 12 48.32 7.39 71.82
CA ILE A 12 48.50 6.61 70.57
C ILE A 12 47.63 5.34 70.59
N GLY A 13 47.51 4.69 71.75
CA GLY A 13 46.63 3.53 71.94
C GLY A 13 45.16 3.86 71.66
N VAL A 14 44.66 4.96 72.23
CA VAL A 14 43.30 5.47 72.01
C VAL A 14 43.07 5.81 70.53
N LEU A 15 43.97 6.59 69.92
CA LEU A 15 43.87 6.97 68.51
C LEU A 15 43.80 5.75 67.57
N LYS A 16 44.53 4.67 67.88
CA LYS A 16 44.51 3.45 67.09
C LYS A 16 43.16 2.72 67.19
N VAL A 17 42.53 2.72 68.37
CA VAL A 17 41.19 2.16 68.57
C VAL A 17 40.16 2.99 67.80
N ASP A 18 40.19 4.31 67.95
CA ASP A 18 39.26 5.22 67.27
C ASP A 18 39.37 5.11 65.75
N LEU A 19 40.59 5.03 65.20
CA LEU A 19 40.82 4.81 63.78
C LEU A 19 40.24 3.46 63.32
N SER A 20 40.36 2.42 64.14
CA SER A 20 39.84 1.09 63.84
C SER A 20 38.30 1.07 63.83
N GLU A 21 37.67 1.82 64.74
CA GLU A 21 36.22 1.98 64.81
C GLU A 21 35.71 2.82 63.64
N ALA A 22 36.35 3.95 63.34
CA ALA A 22 36.04 4.76 62.17
C ALA A 22 36.15 3.94 60.87
N LYS A 23 37.20 3.11 60.73
CA LYS A 23 37.35 2.20 59.58
C LYS A 23 36.19 1.20 59.48
N LYS A 24 35.73 0.62 60.59
CA LYS A 24 34.58 -0.28 60.62
C LYS A 24 33.29 0.46 60.20
N CYS A 25 33.03 1.63 60.77
CA CYS A 25 31.88 2.46 60.46
C CYS A 25 31.82 2.86 58.98
N LEU A 26 32.96 3.31 58.43
CA LEU A 26 33.08 3.60 56.99
C LEU A 26 32.86 2.36 56.13
N GLY A 27 33.38 1.20 56.55
CA GLY A 27 33.15 -0.07 55.87
C GLY A 27 31.66 -0.47 55.81
N VAL A 28 30.92 -0.29 56.90
CA VAL A 28 29.46 -0.54 56.93
C VAL A 28 28.72 0.44 56.01
N ARG A 29 29.01 1.74 56.10
CA ARG A 29 28.42 2.77 55.24
C ARG A 29 28.69 2.52 53.75
N ASN A 30 29.89 2.09 53.41
CA ASN A 30 30.26 1.75 52.03
C ASN A 30 29.41 0.57 51.49
N LYS A 31 29.22 -0.49 52.30
CA LYS A 31 28.36 -1.61 51.93
C LYS A 31 26.90 -1.17 51.75
N GLN A 32 26.39 -0.35 52.65
CA GLN A 32 25.03 0.22 52.54
C GLN A 32 24.88 1.07 51.27
N LEU A 33 25.88 1.89 50.94
CA LEU A 33 25.86 2.71 49.73
C LEU A 33 25.87 1.86 48.46
N HIS A 34 26.67 0.79 48.42
CA HIS A 34 26.65 -0.17 47.30
C HIS A 34 25.27 -0.81 47.15
N GLN A 35 24.65 -1.25 48.26
CA GLN A 35 23.29 -1.81 48.22
C GLN A 35 22.27 -0.80 47.69
N LEU A 36 22.33 0.45 48.14
CA LEU A 36 21.46 1.53 47.66
C LEU A 36 21.68 1.81 46.17
N TRP A 37 22.93 1.79 45.71
CA TRP A 37 23.27 1.97 44.31
C TRP A 37 22.71 0.84 43.44
N TYR A 38 22.92 -0.43 43.81
CA TYR A 38 22.35 -1.59 43.10
C TYR A 38 20.82 -1.50 43.05
N ARG A 39 20.19 -1.13 44.17
CA ARG A 39 18.74 -0.90 44.22
C ARG A 39 18.30 0.22 43.28
N SER A 40 19.03 1.34 43.25
CA SER A 40 18.74 2.47 42.35
C SER A 40 18.86 2.08 40.87
N VAL A 41 19.90 1.35 40.48
CA VAL A 41 20.06 0.81 39.11
C VAL A 41 18.90 -0.10 38.75
N THR A 42 18.53 -1.02 39.65
CA THR A 42 17.42 -1.96 39.45
C THR A 42 16.09 -1.24 39.28
N LEU A 43 15.80 -0.24 40.13
CA LEU A 43 14.57 0.54 40.06
C LEU A 43 14.47 1.33 38.75
N ARG A 44 15.56 1.91 38.26
CA ARG A 44 15.58 2.59 36.94
C ARG A 44 15.23 1.63 35.80
N HIS A 45 15.75 0.40 35.85
CA HIS A 45 15.42 -0.62 34.86
C HIS A 45 13.93 -1.01 34.94
N ILE A 46 13.39 -1.20 36.15
CA ILE A 46 11.97 -1.50 36.35
C ILE A 46 11.09 -0.38 35.81
N ILE A 47 11.42 0.89 36.07
CA ILE A 47 10.66 2.05 35.52
C ILE A 47 10.65 1.99 33.99
N SER A 48 11.81 1.79 33.36
CA SER A 48 11.90 1.67 31.91
C SER A 48 11.08 0.52 31.33
N LEU A 49 10.99 -0.62 32.04
CA LEU A 49 10.12 -1.73 31.64
C LEU A 49 8.64 -1.39 31.80
N LEU A 50 8.26 -0.71 32.89
CA LEU A 50 6.88 -0.27 33.11
C LEU A 50 6.44 0.73 32.04
N ASP A 51 7.30 1.67 31.65
CA ASP A 51 7.02 2.62 30.56
C ASP A 51 6.81 1.89 29.22
N GLN A 52 7.58 0.83 28.95
CA GLN A 52 7.40 -0.01 27.75
C GLN A 52 6.08 -0.78 27.80
N ILE A 53 5.72 -1.34 28.96
CA ILE A 53 4.44 -2.04 29.17
C ILE A 53 3.27 -1.08 28.94
N GLU A 54 3.31 0.11 29.53
CA GLU A 54 2.27 1.13 29.36
C GLU A 54 2.16 1.58 27.89
N GLY A 55 3.30 1.78 27.22
CA GLY A 55 3.34 2.12 25.80
C GLY A 55 2.64 1.08 24.93
N ILE A 56 2.95 -0.21 25.14
CA ILE A 56 2.37 -1.32 24.36
C ILE A 56 0.89 -1.54 24.69
N ALA A 57 0.49 -1.38 25.96
CA ALA A 57 -0.90 -1.53 26.36
C ALA A 57 -1.85 -0.54 25.65
N LYS A 58 -1.34 0.62 25.21
CA LYS A 58 -2.12 1.64 24.46
C LYS A 58 -2.23 1.34 22.96
N VAL A 59 -1.41 0.43 22.42
CA VAL A 59 -1.35 0.18 20.97
C VAL A 59 -2.65 -0.42 20.42
N PRO A 60 -3.32 -1.40 21.05
CA PRO A 60 -4.58 -1.93 20.52
C PRO A 60 -5.62 -0.83 20.23
N ALA A 61 -5.83 0.09 21.18
CA ALA A 61 -6.75 1.21 21.01
C ALA A 61 -6.34 2.16 19.87
N ARG A 62 -5.03 2.38 19.69
CA ARG A 62 -4.51 3.16 18.55
C ARG A 62 -4.76 2.47 17.21
N ILE A 63 -4.58 1.15 17.15
CA ILE A 63 -4.83 0.35 15.94
C ILE A 63 -6.32 0.38 15.60
N GLU A 64 -7.22 0.24 16.59
CA GLU A 64 -8.66 0.34 16.38
C GLU A 64 -9.05 1.67 15.76
N LYS A 65 -8.49 2.77 16.26
CA LYS A 65 -8.70 4.10 15.68
C LYS A 65 -8.19 4.21 14.24
N LEU A 66 -7.00 3.67 13.94
CA LEU A 66 -6.49 3.68 12.57
C LEU A 66 -7.37 2.86 11.61
N ILE A 67 -7.95 1.75 12.09
CA ILE A 67 -8.90 0.94 11.33
C ILE A 67 -10.21 1.72 11.09
N SER A 68 -10.72 2.47 12.09
CA SER A 68 -11.92 3.30 11.90
C SER A 68 -11.70 4.45 10.94
N ASP A 69 -10.49 5.01 10.92
CA ASP A 69 -10.10 6.14 10.06
C ASP A 69 -9.68 5.70 8.64
N ASN A 70 -9.88 4.41 8.30
CA ASN A 70 -9.46 3.75 7.07
C ASN A 70 -7.96 3.87 6.73
N GLN A 71 -7.11 4.06 7.74
CA GLN A 71 -5.65 4.12 7.63
C GLN A 71 -5.05 2.71 7.78
N LEU A 72 -5.44 1.80 6.87
CA LEU A 72 -5.17 0.37 7.00
C LEU A 72 -3.67 0.03 6.97
N TYR A 73 -2.88 0.76 6.17
CA TYR A 73 -1.42 0.55 6.08
C TYR A 73 -0.71 0.92 7.38
N ALA A 74 -1.02 2.09 7.93
CA ALA A 74 -0.50 2.53 9.23
C ALA A 74 -0.89 1.57 10.37
N ALA A 75 -2.11 1.04 10.33
CA ALA A 75 -2.58 0.03 11.27
C ALA A 75 -1.76 -1.27 11.15
N ALA A 76 -1.48 -1.72 9.93
CA ALA A 76 -0.65 -2.91 9.67
C ALA A 76 0.79 -2.75 10.18
N GLN A 77 1.42 -1.60 9.90
CA GLN A 77 2.76 -1.27 10.41
C GLN A 77 2.78 -1.28 11.94
N SER A 78 1.82 -0.59 12.57
CA SER A 78 1.71 -0.53 14.04
C SER A 78 1.50 -1.91 14.66
N LEU A 79 0.71 -2.77 14.00
CA LEU A 79 0.46 -4.14 14.46
C LEU A 79 1.72 -5.00 14.40
N VAL A 80 2.43 -4.99 13.27
CA VAL A 80 3.68 -5.75 13.09
C VAL A 80 4.73 -5.28 14.09
N GLN A 81 4.91 -3.97 14.23
CA GLN A 81 5.84 -3.39 15.19
C GLN A 81 5.52 -3.83 16.63
N SER A 82 4.24 -3.83 17.02
CA SER A 82 3.83 -4.18 18.38
C SER A 82 4.00 -5.66 18.70
N VAL A 83 3.76 -6.54 17.73
CA VAL A 83 4.04 -7.97 17.86
C VAL A 83 5.54 -8.19 18.08
N LEU A 84 6.41 -7.54 17.30
CA LEU A 84 7.87 -7.61 17.48
C LEU A 84 8.31 -7.07 18.85
N MET A 85 7.67 -6.01 19.36
CA MET A 85 7.97 -5.49 20.70
C MET A 85 7.60 -6.48 21.81
N LEU A 86 6.51 -7.23 21.64
CA LEU A 86 6.06 -8.24 22.62
C LEU A 86 6.93 -9.51 22.65
N GLU A 87 7.71 -9.73 21.60
CA GLU A 87 8.69 -10.83 21.51
C GLU A 87 10.03 -10.50 22.18
N ARG A 88 10.28 -9.24 22.54
CA ARG A 88 11.52 -8.83 23.21
C ARG A 88 11.69 -9.46 24.59
N GLU A 89 12.94 -9.81 24.90
CA GLU A 89 13.34 -10.26 26.24
C GLU A 89 12.93 -9.22 27.29
N GLY A 90 12.27 -9.68 28.36
CA GLY A 90 11.71 -8.84 29.42
C GLY A 90 10.21 -8.56 29.29
N LEU A 91 9.65 -8.52 28.07
CA LEU A 91 8.21 -8.35 27.84
C LEU A 91 7.50 -9.66 27.54
N GLN A 92 8.18 -10.58 26.86
CA GLN A 92 7.64 -11.90 26.52
C GLN A 92 7.14 -12.67 27.75
N THR A 93 7.84 -12.55 28.88
CA THR A 93 7.52 -13.21 30.15
C THR A 93 6.43 -12.52 30.97
N VAL A 94 6.01 -11.31 30.59
CA VAL A 94 5.02 -10.54 31.33
C VAL A 94 3.61 -11.07 31.05
N GLY A 95 3.03 -11.73 32.06
CA GLY A 95 1.67 -12.29 31.99
C GLY A 95 0.57 -11.22 31.86
N ALA A 96 0.77 -10.03 32.44
CA ALA A 96 -0.18 -8.92 32.32
C ALA A 96 -0.39 -8.44 30.87
N LEU A 97 0.55 -8.73 29.96
CA LEU A 97 0.42 -8.42 28.53
C LEU A 97 -0.34 -9.50 27.76
N GLN A 98 -0.87 -10.54 28.42
CA GLN A 98 -1.61 -11.61 27.75
C GLN A 98 -2.89 -11.10 27.08
N ASP A 99 -3.63 -10.21 27.74
CA ASP A 99 -4.84 -9.61 27.17
C ASP A 99 -4.48 -8.79 25.92
N VAL A 100 -3.40 -7.99 26.00
CA VAL A 100 -2.87 -7.21 24.86
C VAL A 100 -2.49 -8.12 23.69
N ARG A 101 -1.82 -9.25 23.94
CA ARG A 101 -1.51 -10.25 22.90
C ARG A 101 -2.79 -10.79 22.25
N SER A 102 -3.79 -11.10 23.06
CA SER A 102 -5.08 -11.60 22.58
C SER A 102 -5.77 -10.55 21.71
N ASP A 103 -5.74 -9.28 22.12
CA ASP A 103 -6.38 -8.18 21.40
C ASP A 103 -5.65 -7.87 20.10
N LEU A 104 -4.32 -7.85 20.08
CA LEU A 104 -3.54 -7.72 18.84
C LEU A 104 -3.83 -8.87 17.86
N SER A 105 -4.03 -10.10 18.35
CA SER A 105 -4.42 -11.23 17.50
C SER A 105 -5.83 -11.07 16.92
N LYS A 106 -6.79 -10.55 17.71
CA LYS A 106 -8.14 -10.22 17.22
C LYS A 106 -8.07 -9.09 16.19
N LEU A 107 -7.35 -8.01 16.49
CA LEU A 107 -7.17 -6.87 15.60
C LEU A 107 -6.47 -7.26 14.29
N ARG A 108 -5.51 -8.20 14.33
CA ARG A 108 -4.89 -8.75 13.12
C ARG A 108 -5.94 -9.38 12.21
N SER A 109 -6.88 -10.11 12.79
CA SER A 109 -7.97 -10.75 12.04
C SER A 109 -8.94 -9.72 11.49
N VAL A 110 -9.35 -8.73 12.31
CA VAL A 110 -10.23 -7.63 11.90
C VAL A 110 -9.61 -6.83 10.75
N LEU A 111 -8.34 -6.43 10.89
CA LEU A 111 -7.60 -5.70 9.87
C LEU A 111 -7.45 -6.51 8.58
N PHE A 112 -7.17 -7.81 8.68
CA PHE A 112 -7.14 -8.70 7.52
C PHE A 112 -8.47 -8.69 6.75
N TYR A 113 -9.60 -8.85 7.43
CA TYR A 113 -10.91 -8.81 6.78
C TYR A 113 -11.20 -7.44 6.17
N LYS A 114 -10.86 -6.35 6.85
CA LYS A 114 -11.01 -4.99 6.30
C LYS A 114 -10.23 -4.80 5.00
N VAL A 115 -8.93 -5.13 5.00
CA VAL A 115 -8.08 -5.06 3.80
C VAL A 115 -8.61 -5.96 2.68
N LEU A 116 -9.09 -7.16 3.03
CA LEU A 116 -9.65 -8.11 2.07
C LEU A 116 -10.93 -7.58 1.41
N GLU A 117 -11.86 -7.01 2.18
CA GLU A 117 -13.10 -6.45 1.66
C GLU A 117 -12.82 -5.21 0.80
N ASP A 118 -11.90 -4.34 1.22
CA ASP A 118 -11.48 -3.16 0.45
C ASP A 118 -10.82 -3.56 -0.88
N LEU A 119 -9.92 -4.55 -0.85
CA LEU A 119 -9.30 -5.11 -2.05
C LEU A 119 -10.35 -5.72 -2.98
N HIS A 120 -11.27 -6.52 -2.44
CA HIS A 120 -12.35 -7.13 -3.22
C HIS A 120 -13.23 -6.07 -3.86
N ALA A 121 -13.64 -5.04 -3.11
CA ALA A 121 -14.41 -3.92 -3.63
C ALA A 121 -13.65 -3.16 -4.73
N HIS A 122 -12.34 -2.94 -4.55
CA HIS A 122 -11.49 -2.27 -5.53
C HIS A 122 -11.37 -3.07 -6.83
N LEU A 123 -11.15 -4.39 -6.77
CA LEU A 123 -11.06 -5.26 -7.96
C LEU A 123 -12.31 -5.21 -8.85
N TYR A 124 -13.48 -4.98 -8.25
CA TYR A 124 -14.76 -4.92 -8.96
C TYR A 124 -15.33 -3.51 -9.13
N ASN A 125 -14.50 -2.47 -9.03
CA ASN A 125 -14.92 -1.08 -9.22
C ASN A 125 -16.04 -0.59 -8.30
N LYS A 126 -16.08 -1.12 -7.07
CA LYS A 126 -17.01 -0.70 -6.01
C LYS A 126 -16.31 0.09 -4.89
N GLY A 127 -14.97 0.14 -4.89
CA GLY A 127 -14.18 0.85 -3.87
C GLY A 127 -14.00 2.34 -4.17
N GLU A 128 -13.71 3.12 -3.13
CA GLU A 128 -13.56 4.59 -3.17
C GLU A 128 -12.51 5.06 -4.18
N TYR A 129 -11.39 4.32 -4.28
CA TYR A 129 -10.25 4.66 -5.14
C TYR A 129 -10.23 3.91 -6.48
N SER A 130 -11.35 3.32 -6.92
CA SER A 130 -11.39 2.52 -8.14
C SER A 130 -11.51 3.35 -9.43
N SER A 131 -11.03 2.82 -10.56
CA SER A 131 -10.91 3.56 -11.83
C SER A 131 -12.20 4.22 -12.33
N ILE A 132 -13.36 3.62 -12.08
CA ILE A 132 -14.66 4.11 -12.58
C ILE A 132 -15.18 5.31 -11.78
N THR A 133 -14.77 5.51 -10.52
CA THR A 133 -15.19 6.72 -9.76
C THR A 133 -14.59 7.99 -10.35
N SER A 134 -13.54 7.88 -11.18
CA SER A 134 -12.94 9.00 -11.91
C SER A 134 -13.54 9.24 -13.30
N SER A 135 -14.34 8.31 -13.87
CA SER A 135 -14.78 8.37 -15.27
C SER A 135 -16.30 8.51 -15.46
N LEU A 136 -17.07 8.77 -14.39
CA LEU A 136 -18.49 9.08 -14.49
C LEU A 136 -18.72 10.56 -14.88
N HIS A 137 -18.30 10.92 -16.09
CA HIS A 137 -19.03 11.88 -16.90
C HIS A 137 -19.32 11.22 -18.24
N GLU A 138 -20.61 11.02 -18.48
CA GLU A 138 -21.24 10.55 -19.71
C GLU A 138 -20.55 11.08 -20.97
N LYS A 139 -19.89 10.19 -21.70
CA LYS A 139 -19.80 10.25 -23.17
C LYS A 139 -19.83 8.83 -23.72
N ASP A 140 -20.98 8.20 -23.57
CA ASP A 140 -21.33 6.95 -24.27
C ASP A 140 -22.61 7.13 -25.10
N ASP A 141 -22.89 8.38 -25.51
CA ASP A 141 -23.78 8.67 -26.63
C ASP A 141 -22.91 8.83 -27.88
N GLU A 142 -22.63 7.71 -28.55
CA GLU A 142 -22.72 7.58 -30.01
C GLU A 142 -22.35 6.13 -30.38
N VAL A 143 -23.30 5.21 -30.29
CA VAL A 143 -23.26 4.02 -31.14
C VAL A 143 -23.73 4.49 -32.51
N PRO A 144 -22.89 4.51 -33.57
CA PRO A 144 -23.38 4.77 -34.90
C PRO A 144 -24.24 3.57 -35.27
N THR A 145 -25.56 3.75 -35.24
CA THR A 145 -26.47 2.90 -35.98
C THR A 145 -26.13 3.13 -37.45
N THR A 146 -25.23 2.30 -38.00
CA THR A 146 -25.00 2.23 -39.45
C THR A 146 -26.27 1.68 -40.07
N THR A 147 -27.17 2.62 -40.38
CA THR A 147 -28.15 2.52 -41.44
C THR A 147 -27.42 2.04 -42.70
N ALA A 148 -28.00 1.01 -43.33
CA ALA A 148 -27.50 0.45 -44.57
C ALA A 148 -27.43 1.56 -45.65
N VAL A 149 -26.23 2.06 -45.91
CA VAL A 149 -25.96 2.90 -47.07
C VAL A 149 -25.79 1.96 -48.27
N ALA A 150 -26.83 1.92 -49.10
CA ALA A 150 -26.77 1.34 -50.42
C ALA A 150 -25.61 1.98 -51.21
N CYS A 151 -24.68 1.14 -51.68
CA CYS A 151 -23.61 1.56 -52.58
C CYS A 151 -24.23 2.10 -53.88
N THR A 152 -24.07 3.39 -54.14
CA THR A 152 -24.35 4.01 -55.44
C THR A 152 -23.18 3.76 -56.39
N ALA A 153 -23.20 2.61 -57.06
CA ALA A 153 -22.39 2.38 -58.25
C ALA A 153 -23.23 2.69 -59.49
N ASN A 154 -23.02 3.89 -60.04
CA ASN A 154 -23.50 4.24 -61.37
C ASN A 154 -22.76 3.38 -62.41
N THR A 155 -23.40 2.32 -62.89
CA THR A 155 -23.12 1.80 -64.23
C THR A 155 -24.41 1.21 -64.79
N SER A 156 -24.91 1.89 -65.81
CA SER A 156 -26.06 1.53 -66.64
C SER A 156 -25.91 0.13 -67.22
N HIS A 157 -26.95 -0.72 -67.12
CA HIS A 157 -27.55 -1.49 -68.24
C HIS A 157 -28.74 -2.31 -67.69
N PRO A 158 -29.96 -2.19 -68.27
CA PRO A 158 -31.11 -2.99 -67.85
C PRO A 158 -31.32 -4.21 -68.75
N GLY A 159 -31.79 -5.30 -68.13
CA GLY A 159 -32.58 -6.35 -68.79
C GLY A 159 -31.82 -7.64 -69.12
N SER A 160 -32.16 -8.75 -68.46
CA SER A 160 -33.21 -9.65 -68.95
C SER A 160 -33.11 -11.04 -68.30
N ARG A 161 -34.30 -11.62 -68.08
CA ARG A 161 -34.62 -12.95 -67.57
C ARG A 161 -33.87 -14.07 -68.31
N ARG A 162 -33.37 -15.08 -67.57
CA ARG A 162 -33.76 -16.50 -67.81
C ARG A 162 -33.25 -17.48 -66.73
N THR A 163 -34.09 -18.49 -66.54
CA THR A 163 -34.02 -19.69 -65.70
C THR A 163 -33.12 -20.80 -66.27
N ARG A 164 -32.45 -21.57 -65.38
CA ARG A 164 -32.11 -23.03 -65.40
C ARG A 164 -30.75 -23.22 -64.71
N SER A 165 -30.62 -23.97 -63.62
CA SER A 165 -30.75 -25.43 -63.45
C SER A 165 -29.54 -26.22 -63.99
N VAL A 166 -29.14 -27.23 -63.19
CA VAL A 166 -28.18 -28.35 -63.42
C VAL A 166 -26.76 -28.03 -62.92
N ARG A 167 -26.33 -28.53 -61.74
CA ARG A 167 -25.95 -29.91 -61.34
C ARG A 167 -24.55 -30.30 -61.83
N GLY A 168 -23.69 -30.75 -60.90
CA GLY A 168 -22.44 -31.45 -61.22
C GLY A 168 -21.52 -31.58 -60.01
N ASP A 169 -21.71 -32.64 -59.25
CA ASP A 169 -20.84 -33.13 -58.17
C ASP A 169 -19.48 -33.64 -58.68
N GLY A 170 -18.50 -33.74 -57.78
CA GLY A 170 -17.28 -34.55 -57.94
C GLY A 170 -16.03 -33.86 -57.37
N MET A 171 -15.77 -33.90 -56.06
CA MET A 171 -14.96 -34.90 -55.33
C MET A 171 -13.49 -35.10 -55.78
N PHE A 172 -12.62 -34.87 -54.78
CA PHE A 172 -11.38 -35.61 -54.44
C PHE A 172 -10.02 -35.17 -55.03
N GLY A 173 -9.05 -34.95 -54.13
CA GLY A 173 -7.62 -35.19 -54.44
C GLY A 173 -6.57 -34.23 -53.83
N SER A 174 -6.05 -34.59 -52.66
CA SER A 174 -4.63 -34.61 -52.25
C SER A 174 -3.67 -33.40 -52.41
N GLN A 175 -3.19 -32.94 -51.23
CA GLN A 175 -1.79 -32.93 -50.76
C GLN A 175 -0.64 -32.36 -51.66
N GLY A 176 0.07 -31.32 -51.16
CA GLY A 176 1.50 -31.13 -51.45
C GLY A 176 2.06 -29.70 -51.46
N ILE A 177 2.72 -29.30 -50.36
CA ILE A 177 4.03 -28.63 -50.22
C ILE A 177 4.40 -27.39 -51.09
N VAL A 178 4.85 -26.31 -50.40
CA VAL A 178 5.93 -25.29 -50.66
C VAL A 178 5.45 -23.86 -50.28
N ASP A 179 5.93 -23.28 -49.18
CA ASP A 179 7.02 -22.30 -49.02
C ASP A 179 6.80 -20.94 -49.70
N GLY A 180 7.03 -19.84 -48.96
CA GLY A 180 6.98 -18.48 -49.52
C GLY A 180 6.53 -17.38 -48.55
N SER A 181 7.43 -16.98 -47.63
CA SER A 181 7.36 -15.72 -46.89
C SER A 181 7.79 -14.55 -47.78
N TYR A 182 7.02 -13.48 -47.84
CA TYR A 182 7.45 -12.19 -48.40
C TYR A 182 7.11 -11.03 -47.46
N ARG A 183 8.16 -10.24 -47.16
CA ARG A 183 8.12 -8.92 -46.55
C ARG A 183 8.78 -7.95 -47.56
N PRO A 184 8.26 -6.74 -47.79
CA PRO A 184 9.05 -5.60 -48.27
C PRO A 184 9.31 -4.65 -47.09
N GLY A 185 10.50 -4.10 -46.85
CA GLY A 185 11.31 -3.23 -47.73
C GLY A 185 10.98 -1.77 -47.35
N SER A 186 11.70 -1.13 -46.41
CA SER A 186 12.98 -0.39 -46.57
C SER A 186 12.82 0.94 -47.32
N ILE A 187 13.06 2.06 -46.61
CA ILE A 187 13.67 3.28 -47.18
C ILE A 187 14.58 3.92 -46.10
N ASP A 188 15.73 4.33 -46.60
CA ASP A 188 16.98 4.83 -46.02
C ASP A 188 17.04 6.38 -46.02
N GLY A 189 18.03 6.94 -45.32
CA GLY A 189 18.52 8.31 -45.46
C GLY A 189 18.55 9.07 -44.13
N GLY A 190 19.66 9.35 -43.47
CA GLY A 190 21.08 9.35 -43.86
C GLY A 190 21.70 10.70 -43.48
N SER A 191 22.90 10.66 -42.86
CA SER A 191 23.91 11.76 -42.80
C SER A 191 23.65 12.89 -41.77
N SER A 192 24.60 13.55 -41.08
CA SER A 192 26.09 13.55 -40.98
C SER A 192 26.51 14.70 -40.01
N TYR A 193 27.76 14.68 -39.50
CA TYR A 193 28.57 15.80 -38.97
C TYR A 193 28.20 16.34 -37.57
N ASP A 194 29.09 16.78 -36.67
CA ASP A 194 30.55 16.84 -36.52
C ASP A 194 30.81 17.27 -35.05
N GLY A 195 32.00 16.96 -34.51
CA GLY A 195 32.37 17.30 -33.15
C GLY A 195 32.99 18.69 -33.02
N HIS A 196 32.89 19.31 -31.84
CA HIS A 196 33.97 20.13 -31.28
C HIS A 196 33.74 20.40 -29.79
N ASP A 197 34.79 20.17 -28.99
CA ASP A 197 34.95 20.62 -27.62
C ASP A 197 35.17 22.15 -27.56
N GLU A 198 34.94 22.76 -26.38
CA GLU A 198 35.81 23.73 -25.68
C GLU A 198 35.02 24.53 -24.60
N ASP A 199 35.73 24.83 -23.53
CA ASP A 199 35.28 25.40 -22.26
C ASP A 199 34.81 26.88 -22.34
N GLY A 200 33.91 27.27 -21.44
CA GLY A 200 33.42 28.66 -21.36
C GLY A 200 32.62 28.99 -20.12
N TYR A 201 33.32 29.25 -19.01
CA TYR A 201 32.82 29.97 -17.83
C TYR A 201 32.35 31.37 -18.24
N LEU A 202 31.12 31.77 -17.85
CA LEU A 202 30.68 33.14 -17.45
C LEU A 202 29.13 33.19 -17.32
N GLU A 203 28.62 33.32 -16.08
CA GLU A 203 27.35 34.01 -15.79
C GLU A 203 27.58 35.54 -15.70
N PRO A 204 26.57 36.44 -15.51
CA PRO A 204 25.10 36.31 -15.51
C PRO A 204 24.40 37.37 -16.42
N HIS A 205 23.07 37.30 -16.55
CA HIS A 205 22.06 38.39 -16.38
C HIS A 205 20.83 38.29 -17.33
N ASP A 206 19.65 38.27 -16.69
CA ASP A 206 18.29 38.67 -17.08
C ASP A 206 17.52 38.08 -18.28
N ASN A 207 16.57 37.20 -17.91
CA ASN A 207 15.11 37.37 -18.03
C ASN A 207 14.51 37.63 -19.44
N VAL A 208 13.77 36.63 -19.95
CA VAL A 208 12.33 36.67 -20.27
C VAL A 208 11.99 35.50 -21.22
N GLY A 209 11.03 34.66 -20.82
CA GLY A 209 10.19 33.90 -21.74
C GLY A 209 10.63 32.48 -22.07
N ASP A 210 10.11 31.49 -21.32
CA ASP A 210 9.14 30.51 -21.83
C ASP A 210 9.03 29.40 -20.78
N ALA A 211 8.05 29.56 -19.90
CA ALA A 211 7.66 28.54 -18.94
C ALA A 211 7.04 27.37 -19.71
N LYS A 212 7.87 26.46 -20.23
CA LYS A 212 7.41 25.11 -20.53
C LYS A 212 7.26 24.38 -19.22
N ASP A 213 6.00 24.19 -18.85
CA ASP A 213 5.50 23.34 -17.78
C ASP A 213 6.32 22.04 -17.65
N ALA A 214 7.42 22.11 -16.89
CA ALA A 214 7.85 20.97 -16.09
C ALA A 214 6.75 20.83 -15.04
N LYS A 215 5.70 20.11 -15.42
CA LYS A 215 4.59 19.69 -14.56
C LYS A 215 5.20 19.30 -13.23
N VAL A 216 5.08 20.18 -12.24
CA VAL A 216 5.48 19.89 -10.87
C VAL A 216 4.54 18.77 -10.46
N ILE A 217 5.00 17.54 -10.64
CA ILE A 217 4.30 16.35 -10.16
C ILE A 217 4.30 16.55 -8.66
N SER A 218 3.20 17.06 -8.13
CA SER A 218 3.01 17.20 -6.70
C SER A 218 3.14 15.78 -6.13
N HIS A 219 4.30 15.47 -5.55
CA HIS A 219 4.61 14.21 -4.86
C HIS A 219 3.80 14.08 -3.57
N GLN A 220 2.51 14.42 -3.61
CA GLN A 220 1.65 14.44 -2.46
C GLN A 220 1.35 13.01 -2.04
N ILE A 221 1.60 12.73 -0.77
CA ILE A 221 1.32 11.42 -0.19
C ILE A 221 -0.20 11.19 -0.27
N PRO A 222 -0.64 10.04 -0.81
CA PRO A 222 -2.05 9.70 -0.81
C PRO A 222 -2.67 9.76 0.58
N LEU A 223 -3.92 10.22 0.69
CA LEU A 223 -4.60 10.44 1.99
C LEU A 223 -4.64 9.18 2.87
N TRP A 224 -4.77 7.99 2.25
CA TRP A 224 -4.77 6.69 2.94
C TRP A 224 -3.40 6.27 3.49
N LEU A 225 -2.33 6.99 3.12
CA LEU A 225 -0.98 6.81 3.64
C LEU A 225 -0.56 7.91 4.61
N SER A 226 -1.39 8.93 4.85
CA SER A 226 -1.04 10.10 5.66
C SER A 226 -0.60 9.77 7.10
N SER A 227 -1.17 8.71 7.68
CA SER A 227 -0.85 8.28 9.05
C SER A 227 0.26 7.21 9.13
N SER A 228 0.87 6.86 7.99
CA SER A 228 1.84 5.77 7.89
C SER A 228 3.21 6.18 8.40
N THR A 229 3.93 5.24 9.00
CA THR A 229 5.36 5.46 9.28
C THR A 229 6.13 5.47 7.94
N PRO A 230 7.02 6.45 7.70
CA PRO A 230 7.83 6.48 6.49
C PRO A 230 8.69 5.22 6.39
N ASP A 231 8.58 4.52 5.27
CA ASP A 231 9.38 3.35 4.91
C ASP A 231 9.67 3.34 3.41
N GLU A 232 10.45 2.36 2.97
CA GLU A 232 10.81 2.19 1.56
C GLU A 232 9.56 2.12 0.67
N PHE A 233 8.50 1.44 1.12
CA PHE A 233 7.25 1.33 0.39
C PHE A 233 6.57 2.70 0.19
N VAL A 234 6.37 3.47 1.26
CA VAL A 234 5.73 4.80 1.17
C VAL A 234 6.53 5.72 0.24
N GLU A 235 7.86 5.64 0.26
CA GLU A 235 8.70 6.36 -0.70
C GLU A 235 8.49 5.91 -2.14
N THR A 236 8.39 4.61 -2.40
CA THR A 236 8.13 4.09 -3.76
C THR A 236 6.78 4.54 -4.29
N ILE A 237 5.73 4.54 -3.46
CA ILE A 237 4.40 5.03 -3.84
C ILE A 237 4.41 6.54 -4.14
N LYS A 238 5.19 7.30 -3.38
CA LYS A 238 5.35 8.75 -3.56
C LYS A 238 6.12 9.11 -4.85
N LYS A 239 7.13 8.31 -5.20
CA LYS A 239 7.97 8.49 -6.40
C LYS A 239 7.31 7.94 -7.67
N SER A 240 6.44 6.95 -7.54
CA SER A 240 5.76 6.31 -8.67
C SER A 240 4.81 7.27 -9.38
N ASP A 241 4.82 7.26 -10.71
CA ASP A 241 3.84 7.97 -11.56
C ASP A 241 2.58 7.13 -11.85
N ALA A 242 2.39 6.03 -11.11
CA ALA A 242 1.23 5.17 -11.29
C ALA A 242 -0.09 5.92 -10.94
N PRO A 243 -1.20 5.60 -11.63
CA PRO A 243 -2.52 6.11 -11.27
C PRO A 243 -2.91 5.78 -9.82
N LEU A 244 -3.79 6.60 -9.23
CA LEU A 244 -4.23 6.43 -7.83
C LEU A 244 -4.80 5.03 -7.53
N HIS A 245 -5.58 4.47 -8.46
CA HIS A 245 -6.15 3.13 -8.28
C HIS A 245 -5.06 2.04 -8.20
N VAL A 246 -4.01 2.14 -9.02
CA VAL A 246 -2.87 1.21 -8.98
C VAL A 246 -2.10 1.36 -7.67
N LYS A 247 -1.85 2.60 -7.22
CA LYS A 247 -1.18 2.87 -5.93
C LYS A 247 -1.97 2.31 -4.75
N TYR A 248 -3.30 2.44 -4.78
CA TYR A 248 -4.16 1.89 -3.74
C TYR A 248 -4.17 0.35 -3.76
N LEU A 249 -4.29 -0.27 -4.93
CA LEU A 249 -4.15 -1.72 -5.09
C LEU A 249 -2.82 -2.22 -4.52
N GLN A 250 -1.71 -1.56 -4.87
CA GLN A 250 -0.39 -1.90 -4.37
C GLN A 250 -0.32 -1.77 -2.83
N THR A 251 -0.96 -0.74 -2.26
CA THR A 251 -1.06 -0.57 -0.80
C THR A 251 -1.84 -1.70 -0.14
N MET A 252 -2.95 -2.16 -0.72
CA MET A 252 -3.73 -3.28 -0.18
C MET A 252 -2.96 -4.60 -0.24
N VAL A 253 -2.25 -4.85 -1.33
CA VAL A 253 -1.38 -6.02 -1.44
C VAL A 253 -0.26 -5.96 -0.40
N GLU A 254 0.37 -4.80 -0.22
CA GLU A 254 1.42 -4.63 0.79
C GLU A 254 0.90 -4.83 2.23
N CYS A 255 -0.30 -4.34 2.55
CA CYS A 255 -0.96 -4.65 3.82
C CYS A 255 -1.10 -6.18 4.03
N LEU A 256 -1.49 -6.93 3.00
CA LEU A 256 -1.60 -8.39 3.08
C LEU A 256 -0.24 -9.07 3.25
N CYS A 257 0.82 -8.52 2.67
CA CYS A 257 2.20 -8.95 2.87
C CYS A 257 2.64 -8.73 4.32
N LEU A 258 2.44 -7.53 4.89
CA LEU A 258 2.73 -7.22 6.30
C LEU A 258 1.95 -8.13 7.26
N LEU A 259 0.71 -8.47 6.91
CA LEU A 259 -0.11 -9.40 7.68
C LEU A 259 0.23 -10.87 7.41
N ASN A 260 1.15 -11.20 6.51
CA ASN A 260 1.48 -12.57 6.09
C ASN A 260 0.23 -13.42 5.79
N LYS A 261 -0.75 -12.82 5.09
CA LYS A 261 -2.06 -13.43 4.77
C LYS A 261 -2.40 -13.35 3.29
N VAL A 262 -1.41 -13.13 2.42
CA VAL A 262 -1.59 -13.05 0.96
C VAL A 262 -2.24 -14.31 0.39
N GLY A 263 -1.74 -15.50 0.77
CA GLY A 263 -2.31 -16.77 0.30
C GLY A 263 -3.76 -16.97 0.73
N ALA A 264 -4.10 -16.60 1.97
CA ALA A 264 -5.46 -16.69 2.48
C ALA A 264 -6.40 -15.71 1.76
N ALA A 265 -5.96 -14.46 1.54
CA ALA A 265 -6.72 -13.48 0.76
C ALA A 265 -6.95 -13.97 -0.67
N GLY A 266 -5.90 -14.49 -1.33
CA GLY A 266 -5.99 -15.03 -2.68
C GLY A 266 -7.01 -16.17 -2.80
N ALA A 267 -7.04 -17.08 -1.82
CA ALA A 267 -8.03 -18.15 -1.78
C ALA A 267 -9.47 -17.61 -1.66
N VAL A 268 -9.71 -16.64 -0.76
CA VAL A 268 -11.05 -16.06 -0.57
C VAL A 268 -11.52 -15.29 -1.80
N ILE A 269 -10.65 -14.47 -2.40
CA ILE A 269 -10.97 -13.72 -3.64
C ILE A 269 -11.30 -14.70 -4.77
N SER A 270 -10.50 -15.77 -4.93
CA SER A 270 -10.73 -16.79 -5.95
C SER A 270 -12.07 -17.51 -5.76
N GLN A 271 -12.43 -17.83 -4.50
CA GLN A 271 -13.72 -18.44 -4.18
C GLN A 271 -14.89 -17.49 -4.50
N ARG A 272 -14.73 -16.20 -4.25
CA ARG A 272 -15.77 -15.18 -4.46
C ARG A 272 -15.85 -14.67 -5.90
N LEU A 273 -14.87 -14.97 -6.75
CA LEU A 273 -14.76 -14.46 -8.12
C LEU A 273 -16.02 -14.73 -8.95
N ARG A 274 -16.42 -16.00 -9.06
CA ARG A 274 -17.57 -16.43 -9.87
C ARG A 274 -18.90 -15.80 -9.41
N PRO A 275 -19.32 -15.92 -8.12
CA PRO A 275 -20.58 -15.32 -7.68
C PRO A 275 -20.55 -13.80 -7.81
N THR A 276 -19.43 -13.14 -7.49
CA THR A 276 -19.35 -11.68 -7.60
C THR A 276 -19.51 -11.18 -9.04
N ILE A 277 -18.85 -11.84 -10.01
CA ILE A 277 -19.01 -11.49 -11.43
C ILE A 277 -20.45 -11.70 -11.88
N HIS A 278 -21.05 -12.84 -11.52
CA HIS A 278 -22.44 -13.14 -11.86
C HIS A 278 -23.40 -12.06 -11.33
N ASP A 279 -23.22 -11.64 -10.08
CA ASP A 279 -24.05 -10.60 -9.46
C ASP A 279 -23.85 -9.24 -10.14
N ILE A 280 -22.62 -8.89 -10.52
CA ILE A 280 -22.33 -7.64 -11.25
C ILE A 280 -23.00 -7.63 -12.63
N ILE A 281 -22.85 -8.71 -13.40
CA ILE A 281 -23.47 -8.84 -14.73
C ILE A 281 -24.99 -8.76 -14.61
N THR A 282 -25.58 -9.54 -13.71
CA THR A 282 -27.03 -9.57 -13.49
C THR A 282 -27.54 -8.18 -13.07
N SER A 283 -26.85 -7.50 -12.15
CA SER A 283 -27.19 -6.15 -11.71
C SER A 283 -27.11 -5.13 -12.84
N LYS A 284 -26.10 -5.20 -13.71
CA LYS A 284 -25.95 -4.29 -14.86
C LYS A 284 -27.01 -4.53 -15.93
N ILE A 285 -27.33 -5.80 -16.24
CA ILE A 285 -28.42 -6.15 -17.17
C ILE A 285 -29.75 -5.61 -16.64
N LYS A 286 -30.03 -5.81 -15.35
CA LYS A 286 -31.26 -5.31 -14.72
C LYS A 286 -31.35 -3.79 -14.76
N ALA A 287 -30.27 -3.08 -14.41
CA ALA A 287 -30.23 -1.62 -14.46
C ALA A 287 -30.44 -1.08 -15.89
N HIS A 288 -29.83 -1.71 -16.90
CA HIS A 288 -30.03 -1.32 -18.30
C HIS A 288 -31.46 -1.61 -18.79
N ALA A 289 -32.05 -2.73 -18.37
CA ALA A 289 -33.45 -3.05 -18.70
C ALA A 289 -34.43 -2.05 -18.06
N GLU A 290 -34.18 -1.63 -16.82
CA GLU A 290 -34.97 -0.60 -16.14
C GLU A 290 -34.85 0.77 -16.84
N PHE A 291 -33.65 1.16 -17.24
CA PHE A 291 -33.42 2.39 -18.02
C PHE A 291 -34.12 2.34 -19.40
N ALA A 292 -33.99 1.24 -20.14
CA ALA A 292 -34.66 1.09 -21.43
C ALA A 292 -36.21 1.14 -21.31
N ASN A 293 -36.76 0.58 -20.23
CA ASN A 293 -38.20 0.62 -19.97
C ASN A 293 -38.70 2.01 -19.57
N SER A 294 -37.91 2.79 -18.82
CA SER A 294 -38.27 4.17 -18.46
C SER A 294 -38.20 5.11 -19.68
N SER A 295 -37.20 4.97 -20.55
CA SER A 295 -37.11 5.72 -21.80
C SER A 295 -38.28 5.46 -22.75
N ARG A 296 -38.73 4.19 -22.86
CA ARG A 296 -39.92 3.82 -23.65
C ARG A 296 -41.20 4.43 -23.08
N SER A 297 -41.39 4.42 -21.77
CA SER A 297 -42.58 5.00 -21.12
C SER A 297 -42.65 6.54 -21.21
N GLY A 298 -41.51 7.22 -21.40
CA GLY A 298 -41.47 8.68 -21.60
C GLY A 298 -41.97 9.11 -22.97
N ASN A 299 -41.63 8.36 -24.02
CA ASN A 299 -42.00 8.68 -25.41
C ASN A 299 -43.50 8.46 -25.68
N ASP A 300 -44.14 7.50 -25.01
CA ASP A 300 -45.58 7.26 -25.14
C ASP A 300 -46.44 8.40 -24.56
N LYS A 301 -45.90 9.23 -23.65
CA LYS A 301 -46.59 10.42 -23.12
C LYS A 301 -46.43 11.65 -24.01
N ALA A 302 -45.35 11.75 -24.78
CA ALA A 302 -45.10 12.88 -25.70
C ALA A 302 -45.90 12.79 -27.01
N THR A 303 -46.40 11.61 -27.36
CA THR A 303 -47.16 11.36 -28.60
C THR A 303 -48.69 11.53 -28.44
N ARG A 304 -49.13 12.04 -27.28
CA ARG A 304 -50.53 12.34 -26.95
C ARG A 304 -50.70 13.83 -26.64
N ILE A 305 -50.47 14.68 -27.65
CA ILE A 305 -50.95 16.07 -27.69
C ILE A 305 -51.54 16.30 -29.08
#